data_AF-A0A447N4H4-F1
#
_entry.id   AF-A0A447N4H4-F1
#
_cell.length_a   1.000
_cell.length_b   1.000
_cell.length_c   1.000
_cell.angle_alpha   90.00
_cell.angle_beta   90.00
_cell.angle_gamma   90.00
#
_symmetry.space_group_name_H-M   'P 1'
#
loop_
_entity.id
_entity.type
_entity.pdbx_description
1 polymer ?
#
loop_
_entity_poly.entity_id
_entity_poly.type
_entity_poly.pdbx_seq_one_letter_code
_entity_poly.pdbx_strand_id
1 'polypeptide(L)'
;MARQRRHSFEDRHLPLFRENQNPEALFNSDGEQDIGNPLLASWGKLGRDYIYLLSELENSQELDAFVDITPDNLLHRIQADILELESHAVAGVNLEEYSRSDNKRLLDPEDNSLSFHVCHSPQREVEILHDRLLAMLEADPTLTPRDIIVMVADIDSYSPFIQAVFGSAPTERYLPYAISDRRARQSHPVLQAFISLLSLPDSRFVSEDVLALLDVPVLAARFTINEEGLRYLRLWVNESGIRWGIDDDNVRELELPATGQHTWQFGLTRMLLGYAMESAQGEWQSVLPYDESSGLIAELVGHLASLLMQLNIWRRGLAQERPLEEWLPVCRDMLNDFFLPDADTEAAMTLIEQQWQAIIAEGVAAEYGDAVPISLLRDELAQRLDQETY
;
A
#
# COMPACT_ATOMS: atom_id res chain seq x y z
N MET A 1 8.99 -6.57 53.56
CA MET A 1 7.51 -6.66 53.59
C MET A 1 7.07 -7.10 52.21
N ALA A 2 6.37 -8.24 52.09
CA ALA A 2 5.93 -8.75 50.80
C ALA A 2 4.89 -7.79 50.19
N ARG A 3 5.06 -7.41 48.91
CA ARG A 3 4.09 -6.65 48.11
C ARG A 3 2.77 -7.43 48.09
N GLN A 4 1.62 -6.76 48.25
CA GLN A 4 0.28 -7.36 48.16
C GLN A 4 -0.53 -6.62 47.10
N ARG A 5 -1.21 -7.38 46.23
CA ARG A 5 -2.07 -6.84 45.17
C ARG A 5 -3.49 -6.60 45.70
N ARG A 6 -4.16 -5.57 45.20
CA ARG A 6 -5.57 -5.25 45.52
C ARG A 6 -6.42 -5.47 44.27
N HIS A 7 -7.47 -6.27 44.40
CA HIS A 7 -8.50 -6.48 43.38
C HIS A 7 -9.55 -5.34 43.46
N SER A 8 -10.02 -4.80 42.33
CA SER A 8 -10.88 -3.59 42.36
C SER A 8 -12.34 -3.84 42.75
N PHE A 9 -12.83 -5.09 42.66
CA PHE A 9 -14.24 -5.43 42.89
C PHE A 9 -14.51 -6.16 44.21
N GLU A 10 -13.47 -6.61 44.92
CA GLU A 10 -13.57 -7.21 46.26
C GLU A 10 -12.37 -6.73 47.09
N ASP A 11 -12.59 -6.36 48.36
CA ASP A 11 -11.55 -5.98 49.33
C ASP A 11 -10.73 -7.22 49.77
N ARG A 12 -10.10 -7.89 48.78
CA ARG A 12 -9.27 -9.08 48.94
C ARG A 12 -7.84 -8.76 48.55
N HIS A 13 -6.94 -9.00 49.48
CA HIS A 13 -5.50 -8.97 49.26
C HIS A 13 -5.08 -10.32 48.65
N LEU A 14 -4.71 -10.32 47.37
CA LEU A 14 -4.17 -11.51 46.71
C LEU A 14 -2.64 -11.48 46.75
N PRO A 15 -1.97 -12.60 47.07
CA PRO A 15 -0.53 -12.74 46.86
C PRO A 15 -0.17 -12.56 45.38
N LEU A 16 1.07 -12.15 45.08
CA LEU A 16 1.59 -11.97 43.71
C LEU A 16 1.49 -13.25 42.83
N PHE A 17 1.33 -14.41 43.45
CA PHE A 17 1.12 -15.71 42.83
C PHE A 17 -0.17 -16.31 43.40
N ARG A 18 -1.07 -16.82 42.54
CA ARG A 18 -2.32 -17.48 42.96
C ARG A 18 -2.05 -18.71 43.86
N GLU A 19 -0.89 -19.35 43.72
CA GLU A 19 -0.41 -20.41 44.60
C GLU A 19 0.90 -20.03 45.29
N ASN A 20 0.85 -19.93 46.63
CA ASN A 20 2.02 -19.78 47.49
C ASN A 20 2.66 -21.15 47.84
N GLN A 21 2.37 -22.20 47.08
CA GLN A 21 2.90 -23.54 47.33
C GLN A 21 4.10 -23.78 46.41
N ASN A 22 5.29 -23.59 46.97
CA ASN A 22 6.59 -24.00 46.42
C ASN A 22 7.07 -23.28 45.14
N PRO A 23 7.74 -22.12 45.26
CA PRO A 23 8.52 -21.56 44.15
C PRO A 23 9.61 -22.50 43.62
N GLU A 24 10.05 -23.49 44.41
CA GLU A 24 10.94 -24.58 43.97
C GLU A 24 10.29 -25.52 42.94
N ALA A 25 8.95 -25.58 42.85
CA ALA A 25 8.25 -26.40 41.86
C ALA A 25 8.17 -25.74 40.48
N LEU A 26 8.43 -24.43 40.39
CA LEU A 26 8.50 -23.67 39.13
C LEU A 26 9.84 -23.83 38.41
N PHE A 27 10.76 -24.64 38.95
CA PHE A 27 12.05 -24.91 38.34
C PHE A 27 12.30 -26.42 38.33
N ASN A 28 12.73 -26.97 37.20
CA ASN A 28 13.18 -28.35 37.15
C ASN A 28 14.51 -28.54 37.91
N SER A 29 14.97 -29.78 38.08
CA SER A 29 16.22 -30.10 38.79
C SER A 29 17.47 -29.45 38.18
N ASP A 30 17.38 -28.97 36.95
CA ASP A 30 18.45 -28.29 36.20
C ASP A 30 18.35 -26.76 36.27
N GLY A 31 17.37 -26.22 37.01
CA GLY A 31 17.17 -24.77 37.21
C GLY A 31 16.46 -24.07 36.05
N GLU A 32 15.87 -24.83 35.11
CA GLU A 32 15.06 -24.27 34.04
C GLU A 32 13.66 -23.96 34.55
N GLN A 33 13.19 -22.75 34.26
CA GLN A 33 11.87 -22.28 34.66
C GLN A 33 10.80 -23.10 33.93
N ASP A 34 9.84 -23.64 34.68
CA ASP A 34 8.67 -24.32 34.14
C ASP A 34 7.89 -23.31 33.30
N ILE A 35 7.90 -23.56 32.00
CA ILE A 35 7.32 -22.66 31.01
C ILE A 35 5.81 -22.91 31.05
N GLY A 36 5.10 -22.19 31.92
CA GLY A 36 3.67 -22.38 32.20
C GLY A 36 2.82 -22.61 30.95
N ASN A 37 2.39 -21.56 30.25
CA ASN A 37 1.71 -21.71 28.96
C ASN A 37 2.71 -21.63 27.77
N PRO A 38 2.81 -22.66 26.90
CA PRO A 38 3.80 -22.72 25.84
C PRO A 38 3.57 -21.70 24.70
N LEU A 39 2.32 -21.28 24.47
CA LEU A 39 2.01 -20.24 23.47
C LEU A 39 2.54 -18.89 23.95
N LEU A 40 2.22 -18.52 25.20
CA LEU A 40 2.68 -17.27 25.79
C LEU A 40 4.22 -17.22 25.87
N ALA A 41 4.86 -18.35 26.14
CA ALA A 41 6.31 -18.42 26.20
C ALA A 41 7.01 -18.16 24.87
N SER A 42 6.43 -18.63 23.77
CA SER A 42 7.02 -18.48 22.44
C SER A 42 6.69 -17.13 21.79
N TRP A 43 5.45 -16.67 21.90
CA TRP A 43 4.94 -15.45 21.26
C TRP A 43 5.04 -14.20 22.13
N GLY A 44 5.03 -14.34 23.46
CA GLY A 44 4.94 -13.25 24.42
C GLY A 44 6.26 -12.54 24.76
N LYS A 45 7.32 -12.68 23.94
CA LYS A 45 8.66 -12.13 24.24
C LYS A 45 8.64 -10.62 24.52
N LEU A 46 7.97 -9.84 23.66
CA LEU A 46 7.83 -8.40 23.83
C LEU A 46 7.04 -8.05 25.11
N GLY A 47 5.94 -8.76 25.35
CA GLY A 47 5.10 -8.56 26.54
C GLY A 47 5.84 -8.86 27.84
N ARG A 48 6.65 -9.92 27.87
CA ARG A 48 7.48 -10.28 29.03
C ARG A 48 8.45 -9.15 29.39
N ASP A 49 9.17 -8.61 28.42
CA ASP A 49 10.16 -7.56 28.66
C ASP A 49 9.46 -6.28 29.17
N TYR A 50 8.29 -5.94 28.62
CA TYR A 50 7.48 -4.81 29.09
C TYR A 50 6.96 -4.99 30.51
N ILE A 51 6.38 -6.16 30.84
CA ILE A 51 5.88 -6.47 32.19
C ILE A 51 7.03 -6.48 33.20
N TYR A 52 8.20 -7.01 32.82
CA TYR A 52 9.40 -6.99 33.65
C TYR A 52 9.80 -5.55 33.99
N LEU A 53 9.91 -4.68 32.99
CA LEU A 53 10.25 -3.25 33.20
C LEU A 53 9.23 -2.53 34.09
N LEU A 54 7.93 -2.82 33.93
CA LEU A 54 6.89 -2.24 34.79
C LEU A 54 7.03 -2.68 36.25
N SER A 55 7.43 -3.93 36.50
CA SER A 55 7.57 -4.49 37.85
C SER A 55 8.75 -3.90 38.64
N GLU A 56 9.78 -3.39 37.93
CA GLU A 56 10.94 -2.71 38.51
C GLU A 56 10.64 -1.28 38.97
N LEU A 57 9.52 -0.69 38.53
CA LEU A 57 9.13 0.66 38.96
C LEU A 57 8.75 0.65 40.45
N GLU A 58 9.45 1.44 41.26
CA GLU A 58 9.23 1.48 42.72
C GLU A 58 7.99 2.29 43.13
N ASN A 59 7.56 3.24 42.28
CA ASN A 59 6.44 4.15 42.52
C ASN A 59 5.19 3.81 41.70
N SER A 60 5.12 2.63 41.07
CA SER A 60 3.92 2.16 40.38
C SER A 60 2.95 1.50 41.37
N GLN A 61 1.65 1.76 41.19
CA GLN A 61 0.60 0.98 41.84
C GLN A 61 0.00 0.02 40.82
N GLU A 62 0.40 -1.25 40.90
CA GLU A 62 -0.19 -2.32 40.11
C GLU A 62 -1.60 -2.65 40.64
N LEU A 63 -2.54 -2.81 39.72
CA LEU A 63 -3.93 -3.18 40.02
C LEU A 63 -4.29 -4.37 39.13
N ASP A 64 -4.78 -5.45 39.75
CA ASP A 64 -5.26 -6.61 39.01
C ASP A 64 -6.71 -6.36 38.58
N ALA A 65 -6.90 -6.23 37.27
CA ALA A 65 -8.19 -6.01 36.61
C ALA A 65 -8.48 -7.10 35.56
N PHE A 66 -7.99 -8.32 35.80
CA PHE A 66 -8.25 -9.46 34.94
C PHE A 66 -9.67 -9.96 35.13
N VAL A 67 -10.33 -10.32 34.03
CA VAL A 67 -11.67 -10.92 34.03
C VAL A 67 -11.52 -12.40 33.74
N ASP A 68 -12.12 -13.25 34.57
CA ASP A 68 -12.05 -14.69 34.39
C ASP A 68 -12.77 -15.12 33.09
N ILE A 69 -12.23 -16.16 32.43
CA ILE A 69 -12.78 -16.72 31.19
C ILE A 69 -13.28 -18.13 31.47
N THR A 70 -14.57 -18.36 31.26
CA THR A 70 -15.17 -19.69 31.44
C THR A 70 -14.81 -20.61 30.25
N PRO A 71 -14.18 -21.77 30.45
CA PRO A 71 -13.65 -22.62 29.37
C PRO A 71 -14.72 -23.52 28.71
N ASP A 72 -15.74 -22.91 28.12
CA ASP A 72 -16.90 -23.58 27.50
C ASP A 72 -16.63 -24.08 26.06
N ASN A 73 -15.87 -23.33 25.26
CA ASN A 73 -15.45 -23.68 23.90
C ASN A 73 -13.92 -23.77 23.77
N LEU A 74 -13.43 -24.21 22.61
CA LEU A 74 -12.01 -24.40 22.32
C LEU A 74 -11.22 -23.10 22.40
N LEU A 75 -11.76 -22.00 21.86
CA LEU A 75 -11.13 -20.68 21.96
C LEU A 75 -10.98 -20.22 23.42
N HIS A 76 -12.06 -20.29 24.20
CA HIS A 76 -12.09 -19.90 25.61
C HIS A 76 -11.20 -20.80 26.48
N ARG A 77 -11.06 -22.09 26.15
CA ARG A 77 -10.11 -22.99 26.81
C ARG A 77 -8.66 -22.56 26.60
N ILE A 78 -8.29 -22.19 25.37
CA ILE A 78 -6.94 -21.70 25.07
C ILE A 78 -6.71 -20.34 25.76
N GLN A 79 -7.69 -19.45 25.73
CA GLN A 79 -7.59 -18.14 26.39
C GLN A 79 -7.49 -18.26 27.91
N ALA A 80 -8.25 -19.17 28.53
CA ALA A 80 -8.16 -19.48 29.96
C ALA A 80 -6.79 -20.05 30.32
N ASP A 81 -6.23 -20.96 29.52
CA ASP A 81 -4.87 -21.48 29.74
C ASP A 81 -3.81 -20.39 29.69
N ILE A 82 -3.96 -19.40 28.80
CA ILE A 82 -3.04 -18.25 28.73
C ILE A 82 -3.22 -17.34 29.95
N LEU A 83 -4.47 -17.08 30.37
CA LEU A 83 -4.80 -16.23 31.51
C LEU A 83 -4.27 -16.82 32.83
N GLU A 84 -4.46 -18.12 33.02
CA GLU A 84 -4.05 -18.86 34.23
C GLU A 84 -2.59 -19.31 34.19
N LEU A 85 -1.89 -19.10 33.07
CA LEU A 85 -0.52 -19.54 32.84
C LEU A 85 -0.34 -21.07 32.96
N GLU A 86 -1.37 -21.83 32.59
CA GLU A 86 -1.39 -23.30 32.66
C GLU A 86 -1.11 -23.94 31.30
N SER A 87 -0.53 -25.14 31.32
CA SER A 87 -0.39 -26.01 30.14
C SER A 87 -1.19 -27.29 30.33
N HIS A 88 -2.09 -27.54 29.39
CA HIS A 88 -2.83 -28.79 29.27
C HIS A 88 -2.28 -29.67 28.12
N ALA A 89 -1.04 -29.40 27.69
CA ALA A 89 -0.38 -30.20 26.66
C ALA A 89 0.07 -31.54 27.24
N VAL A 90 -0.47 -32.63 26.70
CA VAL A 90 -0.12 -34.00 27.08
C VAL A 90 0.98 -34.51 26.15
N ALA A 91 2.21 -34.55 26.63
CA ALA A 91 3.37 -35.04 25.89
C ALA A 91 3.45 -36.57 25.84
N GLY A 92 2.81 -37.28 26.79
CA GLY A 92 2.82 -38.74 26.85
C GLY A 92 4.18 -39.31 27.26
N VAL A 93 4.77 -38.75 28.32
CA VAL A 93 6.17 -39.03 28.72
C VAL A 93 6.30 -40.42 29.35
N ASN A 94 5.23 -40.95 29.91
CA ASN A 94 5.17 -42.30 30.47
C ASN A 94 4.12 -43.17 29.76
N LEU A 95 4.24 -44.50 29.91
CA LEU A 95 3.38 -45.46 29.22
C LEU A 95 1.90 -45.33 29.63
N GLU A 96 1.62 -44.92 30.87
CA GLU A 96 0.24 -44.74 31.36
C GLU A 96 -0.46 -43.57 30.66
N GLU A 97 0.22 -42.43 30.58
CA GLU A 97 -0.25 -41.21 29.92
C GLU A 97 -0.32 -41.37 28.39
N TYR A 98 0.64 -42.08 27.79
CA TYR A 98 0.63 -42.36 26.36
C TYR A 98 -0.50 -43.32 25.95
N SER A 99 -0.87 -44.26 26.82
CA SER A 99 -1.85 -45.30 26.51
C SER A 99 -3.30 -44.80 26.52
N ARG A 100 -3.57 -43.60 27.04
CA ARG A 100 -4.92 -43.04 27.15
C ARG A 100 -5.00 -41.60 26.64
N SER A 101 -6.19 -41.23 26.18
CA SER A 101 -6.48 -39.88 25.69
C SER A 101 -7.60 -39.18 26.47
N ASP A 102 -8.14 -39.84 27.50
CA ASP A 102 -9.22 -39.32 28.36
C ASP A 102 -8.72 -38.26 29.38
N ASN A 103 -7.40 -38.17 29.55
CA ASN A 103 -6.73 -37.08 30.25
C ASN A 103 -6.75 -35.74 29.47
N LYS A 104 -7.05 -35.78 28.17
CA LYS A 104 -7.19 -34.57 27.34
C LYS A 104 -8.60 -34.01 27.47
N ARG A 105 -8.73 -32.70 27.21
CA ARG A 105 -10.03 -32.05 27.16
C ARG A 105 -10.86 -32.61 25.99
N LEU A 106 -12.12 -32.95 26.27
CA LEU A 106 -13.04 -33.48 25.28
C LEU A 106 -13.45 -32.37 24.30
N LEU A 107 -13.27 -32.61 23.01
CA LEU A 107 -13.71 -31.69 21.96
C LEU A 107 -15.18 -31.94 21.63
N ASP A 108 -15.93 -30.86 21.47
CA ASP A 108 -17.26 -30.90 20.89
C ASP A 108 -17.13 -30.81 19.36
N PRO A 109 -17.63 -31.80 18.60
CA PRO A 109 -17.60 -31.76 17.14
C PRO A 109 -18.33 -30.55 16.51
N GLU A 110 -19.26 -29.93 17.23
CA GLU A 110 -20.02 -28.76 16.77
C GLU A 110 -19.34 -27.44 17.15
N ASP A 111 -18.22 -27.48 17.88
CA ASP A 111 -17.46 -26.29 18.26
C ASP A 111 -16.68 -25.74 17.06
N ASN A 112 -17.05 -24.52 16.67
CA ASN A 112 -16.49 -23.81 15.53
C ASN A 112 -15.70 -22.55 15.95
N SER A 113 -15.46 -22.35 17.25
CA SER A 113 -14.80 -21.16 17.79
C SER A 113 -13.36 -20.95 17.29
N LEU A 114 -12.68 -22.04 16.93
CA LEU A 114 -11.37 -22.02 16.26
C LEU A 114 -11.40 -23.00 15.10
N SER A 115 -11.25 -22.47 13.87
CA SER A 115 -11.33 -23.25 12.63
C SER A 115 -10.07 -23.07 11.79
N PHE A 116 -9.65 -24.11 11.08
CA PHE A 116 -8.50 -24.08 10.17
C PHE A 116 -8.97 -24.34 8.74
N HIS A 117 -8.53 -23.50 7.81
CA HIS A 117 -8.90 -23.57 6.39
C HIS A 117 -7.64 -23.65 5.53
N VAL A 118 -7.59 -24.64 4.63
CA VAL A 118 -6.50 -24.80 3.66
C VAL A 118 -7.06 -24.58 2.26
N CYS A 119 -6.49 -23.61 1.56
CA CYS A 119 -7.01 -23.10 0.29
C CYS A 119 -5.97 -23.25 -0.82
N HIS A 120 -6.42 -23.26 -2.08
CA HIS A 120 -5.55 -23.47 -3.25
C HIS A 120 -4.98 -22.16 -3.82
N SER A 121 -5.59 -21.02 -3.49
CA SER A 121 -5.18 -19.68 -3.95
C SER A 121 -5.80 -18.60 -3.05
N PRO A 122 -5.25 -17.36 -3.05
CA PRO A 122 -5.86 -16.22 -2.35
C PRO A 122 -7.30 -15.95 -2.75
N GLN A 123 -7.63 -16.09 -4.04
CA GLN A 123 -9.01 -15.96 -4.51
C GLN A 123 -9.93 -16.98 -3.83
N ARG A 124 -9.54 -18.26 -3.82
CA ARG A 124 -10.37 -19.31 -3.23
C ARG A 124 -10.47 -19.17 -1.71
N GLU A 125 -9.41 -18.69 -1.07
CA GLU A 125 -9.39 -18.39 0.36
C GLU A 125 -10.41 -17.30 0.72
N VAL A 126 -10.43 -16.19 -0.02
CA VAL A 126 -11.40 -15.10 0.20
C VAL A 126 -12.83 -15.55 -0.09
N GLU A 127 -13.07 -16.37 -1.11
CA GLU A 127 -14.39 -16.97 -1.38
C GLU A 127 -14.88 -17.81 -0.19
N ILE A 128 -14.02 -18.69 0.34
CA ILE A 128 -14.35 -19.54 1.49
C ILE A 128 -14.59 -18.70 2.75
N LEU A 129 -13.78 -17.67 2.96
CA LEU A 129 -13.97 -16.71 4.05
C LEU A 129 -15.34 -16.03 3.95
N HIS A 130 -15.70 -15.50 2.77
CA HIS A 130 -16.97 -14.84 2.54
C HIS A 130 -18.16 -15.74 2.88
N ASP A 131 -18.14 -16.99 2.39
CA ASP A 131 -19.18 -17.98 2.69
C ASP A 131 -19.25 -18.31 4.20
N ARG A 132 -18.10 -18.35 4.88
CA ARG A 132 -18.04 -18.63 6.32
C ARG A 132 -18.57 -17.46 7.16
N LEU A 133 -18.26 -16.22 6.78
CA LEU A 133 -18.79 -15.03 7.45
C LEU A 133 -20.31 -14.94 7.31
N LEU A 134 -20.85 -15.26 6.12
CA LEU A 134 -22.30 -15.35 5.92
C LEU A 134 -22.93 -16.39 6.84
N ALA A 135 -22.35 -17.59 6.92
CA ALA A 135 -22.85 -18.64 7.80
C ALA A 135 -22.81 -18.24 9.29
N MET A 136 -21.78 -17.51 9.73
CA MET A 136 -21.68 -17.00 11.09
C MET A 136 -22.72 -15.93 11.40
N LEU A 137 -22.93 -14.98 10.48
CA LEU A 137 -23.95 -13.93 10.61
C LEU A 137 -25.38 -14.48 10.57
N GLU A 138 -25.60 -15.57 9.84
CA GLU A 138 -26.90 -16.27 9.82
C GLU A 138 -27.15 -17.05 11.11
N ALA A 139 -26.09 -17.64 11.69
CA ALA A 139 -26.20 -18.43 12.93
C ALA A 139 -26.40 -17.55 14.18
N ASP A 140 -25.79 -16.36 14.24
CA ASP A 140 -25.89 -15.43 15.37
C ASP A 140 -26.37 -14.03 14.93
N PRO A 141 -27.65 -13.69 15.15
CA PRO A 141 -28.20 -12.38 14.81
C PRO A 141 -27.62 -11.20 15.59
N THR A 142 -26.87 -11.45 16.67
CA THR A 142 -26.24 -10.39 17.46
C THR A 142 -24.91 -9.94 16.87
N LEU A 143 -24.30 -10.78 16.02
CA LEU A 143 -23.05 -10.47 15.34
C LEU A 143 -23.30 -9.44 14.24
N THR A 144 -22.59 -8.32 14.31
CA THR A 144 -22.61 -7.32 13.24
C THR A 144 -21.32 -7.37 12.43
N PRO A 145 -21.30 -6.92 11.16
CA PRO A 145 -20.08 -6.87 10.37
C PRO A 145 -18.94 -6.04 11.00
N ARG A 146 -19.27 -5.13 11.93
CA ARG A 146 -18.29 -4.31 12.65
C ARG A 146 -17.53 -5.09 13.74
N ASP A 147 -18.06 -6.22 14.16
CA ASP A 147 -17.44 -7.09 15.17
C ASP A 147 -16.42 -8.06 14.52
N ILE A 148 -16.27 -7.99 13.20
CA ILE A 148 -15.45 -8.91 12.40
C ILE A 148 -14.21 -8.17 11.89
N ILE A 149 -13.04 -8.74 12.15
CA ILE A 149 -11.77 -8.26 11.61
C ILE A 149 -11.10 -9.37 10.79
N VAL A 150 -10.61 -9.01 9.60
CA VAL A 150 -9.85 -9.91 8.73
C VAL A 150 -8.47 -9.31 8.56
N MET A 151 -7.44 -10.05 8.94
CA MET A 151 -6.04 -9.61 8.85
C MET A 151 -5.27 -10.51 7.88
N VAL A 152 -4.43 -9.89 7.06
CA VAL A 152 -3.52 -10.56 6.13
C VAL A 152 -2.13 -9.97 6.27
N ALA A 153 -1.09 -10.70 5.84
CA ALA A 153 0.28 -10.23 5.92
C ALA A 153 0.57 -9.05 4.97
N ASP A 154 -0.05 -9.05 3.78
CA ASP A 154 0.08 -7.99 2.78
C ASP A 154 -1.30 -7.71 2.17
N ILE A 155 -1.92 -6.62 2.61
CA ILE A 155 -3.27 -6.24 2.18
C ILE A 155 -3.33 -5.78 0.72
N ASP A 156 -2.24 -5.21 0.21
CA ASP A 156 -2.18 -4.74 -1.18
C ASP A 156 -2.30 -5.92 -2.14
N SER A 157 -1.63 -7.05 -1.82
CA SER A 157 -1.71 -8.28 -2.61
C SER A 157 -3.09 -8.95 -2.59
N TYR A 158 -3.84 -8.83 -1.50
CA TYR A 158 -5.17 -9.43 -1.33
C TYR A 158 -6.32 -8.54 -1.83
N SER A 159 -6.10 -7.23 -1.87
CA SER A 159 -7.09 -6.21 -2.24
C SER A 159 -7.90 -6.54 -3.50
N PRO A 160 -7.30 -6.94 -4.65
CA PRO A 160 -8.05 -7.28 -5.86
C PRO A 160 -8.98 -8.47 -5.66
N PHE A 161 -8.57 -9.48 -4.89
CA PHE A 161 -9.37 -10.67 -4.62
C PHE A 161 -10.54 -10.37 -3.67
N ILE A 162 -10.31 -9.53 -2.65
CA ILE A 162 -11.37 -9.06 -1.75
C ILE A 162 -12.42 -8.30 -2.55
N GLN A 163 -11.99 -7.35 -3.39
CA GLN A 163 -12.90 -6.57 -4.24
C GLN A 163 -13.67 -7.45 -5.22
N ALA A 164 -13.01 -8.44 -5.83
CA ALA A 164 -13.66 -9.35 -6.77
C ALA A 164 -14.76 -10.18 -6.08
N VAL A 165 -14.50 -10.73 -4.89
CA VAL A 165 -15.45 -11.61 -4.18
C VAL A 165 -16.57 -10.80 -3.50
N PHE A 166 -16.22 -9.79 -2.71
CA PHE A 166 -17.20 -9.01 -1.94
C PHE A 166 -17.92 -7.97 -2.80
N GLY A 167 -17.25 -7.38 -3.79
CA GLY A 167 -17.82 -6.33 -4.66
C GLY A 167 -18.76 -6.86 -5.74
N SER A 168 -18.62 -8.13 -6.14
CA SER A 168 -19.50 -8.77 -7.15
C SER A 168 -20.64 -9.59 -6.54
N ALA A 169 -20.76 -9.62 -5.21
CA ALA A 169 -21.79 -10.39 -4.52
C ALA A 169 -23.20 -9.85 -4.83
N PRO A 170 -24.17 -10.71 -5.16
CA PRO A 170 -25.56 -10.29 -5.35
C PRO A 170 -26.16 -9.79 -4.03
N THR A 171 -27.23 -9.00 -4.12
CA THR A 171 -27.84 -8.31 -2.95
C THR A 171 -28.13 -9.25 -1.76
N GLU A 172 -28.54 -10.49 -2.02
CA GLU A 172 -28.84 -11.48 -0.98
C GLU A 172 -27.62 -11.99 -0.20
N ARG A 173 -26.41 -11.86 -0.79
CA ARG A 173 -25.14 -12.33 -0.23
C ARG A 173 -24.16 -11.20 0.01
N TYR A 174 -24.61 -9.95 -0.10
CA TYR A 174 -23.75 -8.79 0.01
C TYR A 174 -23.40 -8.51 1.48
N LEU A 175 -22.09 -8.47 1.78
CA LEU A 175 -21.56 -8.04 3.07
C LEU A 175 -20.80 -6.72 2.90
N PRO A 176 -21.16 -5.66 3.65
CA PRO A 176 -20.38 -4.43 3.66
C PRO A 176 -18.96 -4.70 4.17
N TYR A 177 -17.96 -4.16 3.46
CA TYR A 177 -16.56 -4.26 3.84
C TYR A 177 -15.84 -2.94 3.58
N ALA A 178 -14.75 -2.74 4.31
CA ALA A 178 -13.78 -1.68 4.07
C ALA A 178 -12.39 -2.29 4.14
N ILE A 179 -11.49 -1.85 3.27
CA ILE A 179 -10.10 -2.29 3.27
C ILE A 179 -9.26 -1.12 3.76
N SER A 180 -8.55 -1.34 4.86
CA SER A 180 -7.65 -0.37 5.49
C SER A 180 -6.19 -0.79 5.26
N ASP A 181 -5.27 0.11 5.60
CA ASP A 181 -3.81 -0.11 5.56
C ASP A 181 -3.24 -0.30 4.14
N ARG A 182 -3.93 0.22 3.11
CA ARG A 182 -3.39 0.22 1.75
C ARG A 182 -2.35 1.31 1.60
N ARG A 183 -1.30 1.05 0.83
CA ARG A 183 -0.31 2.09 0.51
C ARG A 183 -0.93 3.12 -0.42
N ALA A 184 -0.78 4.41 -0.08
CA ALA A 184 -1.33 5.52 -0.85
C ALA A 184 -0.92 5.43 -2.34
N ARG A 185 0.34 5.10 -2.61
CA ARG A 185 0.87 4.99 -3.98
C ARG A 185 0.13 3.96 -4.85
N GLN A 186 -0.40 2.88 -4.27
CA GLN A 186 -1.12 1.85 -5.02
C GLN A 186 -2.61 2.16 -5.15
N SER A 187 -3.17 2.99 -4.27
CA SER A 187 -4.58 3.38 -4.32
C SER A 187 -4.86 4.53 -5.29
N HIS A 188 -3.92 5.46 -5.50
CA HIS A 188 -4.14 6.65 -6.33
C HIS A 188 -3.19 6.74 -7.55
N PRO A 189 -3.71 6.59 -8.81
CA PRO A 189 -2.90 6.68 -10.03
C PRO A 189 -2.13 7.99 -10.20
N VAL A 190 -2.66 9.10 -9.68
CA VAL A 190 -2.02 10.42 -9.75
C VAL A 190 -0.67 10.47 -9.03
N LEU A 191 -0.49 9.73 -7.93
CA LEU A 191 0.77 9.68 -7.18
C LEU A 191 1.89 9.08 -8.04
N GLN A 192 1.60 7.95 -8.70
CA GLN A 192 2.55 7.29 -9.59
C GLN A 192 2.83 8.12 -10.84
N ALA A 193 1.80 8.78 -11.39
CA ALA A 193 1.93 9.69 -12.53
C ALA A 193 2.87 10.86 -12.19
N PHE A 194 2.70 11.48 -11.02
CA PHE A 194 3.55 12.57 -10.57
C PHE A 194 5.01 12.14 -10.36
N ILE A 195 5.26 10.99 -9.72
CA ILE A 195 6.62 10.44 -9.58
C ILE A 195 7.27 10.19 -10.96
N SER A 196 6.47 9.72 -11.93
CA SER A 196 6.93 9.53 -13.31
C SER A 196 7.33 10.86 -13.96
N LEU A 197 6.56 11.93 -13.74
CA LEU A 197 6.87 13.28 -14.22
C LEU A 197 8.14 13.86 -13.56
N LEU A 198 8.43 13.55 -12.30
CA LEU A 198 9.69 13.95 -11.66
C LEU A 198 10.92 13.29 -12.32
N SER A 199 10.72 12.22 -13.10
CA SER A 199 11.78 11.50 -13.82
C SER A 199 11.96 11.94 -15.28
N LEU A 200 11.31 13.04 -15.70
CA LEU A 200 11.42 13.55 -17.07
C LEU A 200 12.86 13.79 -17.55
N PRO A 201 13.80 14.35 -16.75
CA PRO A 201 15.18 14.55 -17.18
C PRO A 201 15.90 13.26 -17.61
N ASP A 202 15.59 12.15 -16.93
CA ASP A 202 16.20 10.84 -17.16
C ASP A 202 15.45 10.04 -18.24
N SER A 203 14.31 10.53 -18.71
CA SER A 203 13.43 9.80 -19.62
C SER A 203 13.97 9.78 -21.06
N ARG A 204 13.81 8.63 -21.70
CA ARG A 204 14.04 8.46 -23.14
C ARG A 204 12.80 8.77 -23.96
N PHE A 205 11.70 9.17 -23.32
CA PHE A 205 10.42 9.50 -23.96
C PHE A 205 9.94 8.41 -24.93
N VAL A 206 9.96 7.15 -24.49
CA VAL A 206 9.42 6.04 -25.29
C VAL A 206 7.93 6.30 -25.53
N SER A 207 7.44 5.93 -26.72
CA SER A 207 6.07 6.24 -27.13
C SER A 207 5.01 5.78 -26.12
N GLU A 208 5.13 4.54 -25.63
CA GLU A 208 4.19 3.98 -24.66
C GLU A 208 4.25 4.66 -23.30
N ASP A 209 5.42 5.14 -22.86
CA ASP A 209 5.54 5.81 -21.55
C ASP A 209 4.78 7.13 -21.52
N VAL A 210 4.85 7.93 -22.60
CA VAL A 210 4.09 9.18 -22.70
C VAL A 210 2.60 8.91 -22.89
N LEU A 211 2.25 7.88 -23.65
CA LEU A 211 0.85 7.48 -23.83
C LEU A 211 0.24 6.94 -22.51
N ALA A 212 1.04 6.28 -21.67
CA ALA A 212 0.61 5.82 -20.35
C ALA A 212 0.28 6.98 -19.40
N LEU A 213 0.93 8.14 -19.56
CA LEU A 213 0.54 9.36 -18.82
C LEU A 213 -0.89 9.79 -19.16
N LEU A 214 -1.32 9.60 -20.42
CA LEU A 214 -2.67 9.92 -20.86
C LEU A 214 -3.73 8.89 -20.43
N ASP A 215 -3.33 7.73 -19.89
CA ASP A 215 -4.26 6.80 -19.25
C ASP A 215 -4.72 7.32 -17.87
N VAL A 216 -4.08 8.36 -17.34
CA VAL A 216 -4.45 9.03 -16.09
C VAL A 216 -5.51 10.10 -16.38
N PRO A 217 -6.78 9.96 -15.93
CA PRO A 217 -7.88 10.81 -16.39
C PRO A 217 -7.67 12.30 -16.13
N VAL A 218 -7.18 12.67 -14.95
CA VAL A 218 -6.93 14.08 -14.57
C VAL A 218 -5.81 14.72 -15.39
N LEU A 219 -4.87 13.93 -15.91
CA LEU A 219 -3.82 14.41 -16.82
C LEU A 219 -4.39 14.56 -18.24
N ALA A 220 -5.07 13.55 -18.76
CA ALA A 220 -5.72 13.64 -20.07
C ALA A 220 -6.70 14.82 -20.14
N ALA A 221 -7.49 15.03 -19.08
CA ALA A 221 -8.42 16.14 -18.97
C ALA A 221 -7.73 17.51 -18.98
N ARG A 222 -6.54 17.64 -18.37
CA ARG A 222 -5.74 18.89 -18.39
C ARG A 222 -5.39 19.33 -19.82
N PHE A 223 -5.20 18.38 -20.72
CA PHE A 223 -4.89 18.63 -22.12
C PHE A 223 -6.10 18.49 -23.06
N THR A 224 -7.32 18.42 -22.51
CA THR A 224 -8.57 18.28 -23.28
C THR A 224 -8.59 17.01 -24.15
N ILE A 225 -7.97 15.93 -23.68
CA ILE A 225 -7.94 14.63 -24.36
C ILE A 225 -8.94 13.72 -23.67
N ASN A 226 -9.93 13.23 -24.43
CA ASN A 226 -10.87 12.21 -23.97
C ASN A 226 -10.44 10.81 -24.43
N GLU A 227 -11.13 9.77 -23.94
CA GLU A 227 -10.79 8.37 -24.28
C GLU A 227 -10.84 8.08 -25.78
N GLU A 228 -11.79 8.67 -26.51
CA GLU A 228 -11.88 8.50 -27.97
C GLU A 228 -10.67 9.15 -28.66
N GLY A 229 -10.31 10.36 -28.26
CA GLY A 229 -9.15 11.08 -28.77
C GLY A 229 -7.84 10.33 -28.50
N LEU A 230 -7.70 9.74 -27.31
CA LEU A 230 -6.54 8.92 -26.96
C LEU A 230 -6.36 7.71 -27.90
N ARG A 231 -7.47 7.10 -28.35
CA ARG A 231 -7.40 6.00 -29.34
C ARG A 231 -6.85 6.46 -30.68
N TYR A 232 -7.25 7.64 -31.16
CA TYR A 232 -6.68 8.24 -32.37
C TYR A 232 -5.20 8.58 -32.16
N LEU A 233 -4.85 9.20 -31.04
CA LEU A 233 -3.46 9.52 -30.74
C LEU A 233 -2.56 8.27 -30.70
N ARG A 234 -3.00 7.16 -30.10
CA ARG A 234 -2.25 5.89 -30.12
C ARG A 234 -2.01 5.39 -31.55
N LEU A 235 -3.03 5.44 -32.40
CA LEU A 235 -2.91 5.04 -33.81
C LEU A 235 -1.90 5.94 -34.54
N TRP A 236 -2.09 7.26 -34.44
CA TRP A 236 -1.26 8.24 -35.13
C TRP A 236 0.19 8.23 -34.67
N VAL A 237 0.45 8.09 -33.37
CA VAL A 237 1.82 7.98 -32.82
C VAL A 237 2.53 6.78 -33.45
N ASN A 238 1.86 5.64 -33.56
CA ASN A 238 2.45 4.45 -34.18
C ASN A 238 2.69 4.62 -35.70
N GLU A 239 1.72 5.15 -36.43
CA GLU A 239 1.78 5.28 -37.90
C GLU A 239 2.65 6.45 -38.39
N SER A 240 2.71 7.55 -37.64
CA SER A 240 3.61 8.68 -37.89
C SER A 240 5.08 8.31 -37.67
N GLY A 241 5.34 7.16 -37.03
CA GLY A 241 6.67 6.59 -36.86
C GLY A 241 7.41 7.10 -35.62
N ILE A 242 6.70 7.68 -34.64
CA ILE A 242 7.26 8.04 -33.33
C ILE A 242 7.63 6.76 -32.58
N ARG A 243 8.82 6.74 -31.99
CA ARG A 243 9.30 5.61 -31.19
C ARG A 243 9.87 6.06 -29.86
N TRP A 244 10.73 7.08 -29.86
CA TRP A 244 11.42 7.53 -28.66
C TRP A 244 12.04 8.91 -28.87
N GLY A 245 12.40 9.58 -27.79
CA GLY A 245 13.10 10.86 -27.79
C GLY A 245 12.17 12.03 -28.08
N ILE A 246 12.18 13.04 -27.20
CA ILE A 246 11.29 14.19 -27.36
C ILE A 246 11.74 15.10 -28.51
N ASP A 247 13.05 15.34 -28.62
CA ASP A 247 13.73 16.12 -29.64
C ASP A 247 15.14 15.55 -29.92
N ASP A 248 15.83 16.08 -30.93
CA ASP A 248 17.20 15.67 -31.24
C ASP A 248 18.20 16.05 -30.14
N ASP A 249 17.91 17.07 -29.33
CA ASP A 249 18.75 17.44 -28.19
C ASP A 249 18.74 16.34 -27.13
N ASN A 250 17.58 15.74 -26.85
CA ASN A 250 17.46 14.54 -26.01
C ASN A 250 18.29 13.37 -26.52
N VAL A 251 18.26 13.12 -27.83
CA VAL A 251 19.06 12.05 -28.43
C VAL A 251 20.55 12.31 -28.23
N ARG A 252 21.00 13.56 -28.39
CA ARG A 252 22.41 13.97 -28.18
C ARG A 252 22.84 13.90 -26.73
N GLU A 253 21.97 14.30 -25.78
CA GLU A 253 22.22 14.19 -24.35
C GLU A 253 22.42 12.73 -23.90
N LEU A 254 21.80 11.79 -24.60
CA LEU A 254 22.00 10.34 -24.40
C LEU A 254 23.24 9.80 -25.13
N GLU A 255 24.09 10.67 -25.68
CA GLU A 255 25.29 10.34 -26.46
C GLU A 255 25.02 9.44 -27.68
N LEU A 256 23.81 9.57 -28.27
CA LEU A 256 23.40 8.82 -29.45
C LEU A 256 23.42 9.69 -30.73
N PRO A 257 23.62 9.09 -31.92
CA PRO A 257 23.56 9.83 -33.17
C PRO A 257 22.15 10.38 -33.44
N ALA A 258 22.00 11.71 -33.49
CA ALA A 258 20.75 12.34 -33.87
C ALA A 258 20.44 12.07 -35.35
N THR A 259 19.33 11.37 -35.60
CA THR A 259 18.88 11.01 -36.96
C THR A 259 17.83 11.99 -37.50
N GLY A 260 17.26 12.85 -36.66
CA GLY A 260 16.13 13.73 -37.02
C GLY A 260 14.83 12.98 -37.31
N GLN A 261 14.78 11.67 -37.04
CA GLN A 261 13.64 10.79 -37.34
C GLN A 261 13.27 9.96 -36.11
N HIS A 262 12.02 9.51 -36.08
CA HIS A 262 11.44 8.68 -35.01
C HIS A 262 11.32 9.32 -33.63
N THR A 263 11.64 10.61 -33.51
CA THR A 263 11.36 11.43 -32.33
C THR A 263 9.91 11.91 -32.29
N TRP A 264 9.46 12.35 -31.11
CA TRP A 264 8.17 13.01 -30.96
C TRP A 264 8.06 14.26 -31.82
N GLN A 265 9.10 15.10 -31.84
CA GLN A 265 9.15 16.28 -32.72
C GLN A 265 8.98 15.91 -34.20
N PHE A 266 9.62 14.83 -34.66
CA PHE A 266 9.49 14.34 -36.04
C PHE A 266 8.05 13.93 -36.35
N GLY A 267 7.46 13.03 -35.56
CA GLY A 267 6.10 12.55 -35.85
C GLY A 267 5.04 13.63 -35.68
N LEU A 268 5.21 14.53 -34.71
CA LEU A 268 4.34 15.69 -34.55
C LEU A 268 4.41 16.64 -35.75
N THR A 269 5.62 16.86 -36.28
CA THR A 269 5.82 17.66 -37.51
C THR A 269 5.12 16.99 -38.69
N ARG A 270 5.17 15.65 -38.82
CA ARG A 270 4.43 14.92 -39.86
C ARG A 270 2.92 15.09 -39.74
N MET A 271 2.37 14.99 -38.53
CA MET A 271 0.94 15.16 -38.27
C MET A 271 0.47 16.60 -38.57
N LEU A 272 1.20 17.60 -38.06
CA LEU A 272 0.90 19.01 -38.32
C LEU A 272 1.08 19.39 -39.78
N LEU A 273 2.06 18.80 -40.47
CA LEU A 273 2.24 19.00 -41.90
C LEU A 273 1.10 18.36 -42.69
N GLY A 274 0.65 17.16 -42.30
CA GLY A 274 -0.50 16.48 -42.89
C GLY A 274 -1.80 17.27 -42.79
N TYR A 275 -1.97 18.07 -41.74
CA TYR A 275 -3.08 19.01 -41.61
C TYR A 275 -3.06 20.11 -42.70
N ALA A 276 -1.88 20.57 -43.11
CA ALA A 276 -1.72 21.68 -44.06
C ALA A 276 -1.50 21.23 -45.51
N MET A 277 -0.93 20.05 -45.72
CA MET A 277 -0.52 19.54 -47.02
C MET A 277 -0.70 18.02 -47.08
N GLU A 278 -1.35 17.54 -48.14
CA GLU A 278 -1.48 16.10 -48.41
C GLU A 278 -0.14 15.48 -48.82
N SER A 279 0.10 14.23 -48.44
CA SER A 279 1.33 13.48 -48.75
C SER A 279 1.64 13.37 -50.25
N ALA A 280 0.61 13.43 -51.10
CA ALA A 280 0.74 13.42 -52.55
C ALA A 280 1.51 14.65 -53.10
N GLN A 281 1.59 15.74 -52.36
CA GLN A 281 2.33 16.95 -52.74
C GLN A 281 3.86 16.80 -52.53
N GLY A 282 4.30 15.68 -51.96
CA GLY A 282 5.71 15.37 -51.72
C GLY A 282 6.18 15.70 -50.31
N GLU A 283 7.50 15.74 -50.11
CA GLU A 283 8.10 16.06 -48.81
C GLU A 283 8.34 17.56 -48.62
N TRP A 284 8.25 18.01 -47.38
CA TRP A 284 8.66 19.35 -46.96
C TRP A 284 9.76 19.25 -45.90
N GLN A 285 10.90 19.93 -46.11
CA GLN A 285 12.06 19.85 -45.21
C GLN A 285 12.49 18.39 -44.90
N SER A 286 12.45 17.51 -45.91
CA SER A 286 12.75 16.07 -45.76
C SER A 286 11.80 15.31 -44.82
N VAL A 287 10.60 15.85 -44.60
CA VAL A 287 9.52 15.24 -43.82
C VAL A 287 8.30 15.05 -44.71
N LEU A 288 7.80 13.81 -44.79
CA LEU A 288 6.59 13.49 -45.55
C LEU A 288 5.35 13.72 -44.67
N PRO A 289 4.31 14.45 -45.14
CA PRO A 289 3.07 14.65 -44.40
C PRO A 289 2.39 13.32 -44.01
N TYR A 290 1.62 13.32 -42.93
CA TYR A 290 0.79 12.18 -42.49
C TYR A 290 -0.69 12.55 -42.55
N ASP A 291 -1.41 11.95 -43.50
CA ASP A 291 -2.72 12.44 -43.94
C ASP A 291 -3.87 12.12 -42.97
N GLU A 292 -3.75 11.10 -42.12
CA GLU A 292 -4.84 10.66 -41.23
C GLU A 292 -5.19 11.68 -40.13
N SER A 293 -4.29 12.62 -39.85
CA SER A 293 -4.54 13.73 -38.93
C SER A 293 -5.19 14.95 -39.60
N SER A 294 -5.97 14.74 -40.66
CA SER A 294 -6.69 15.79 -41.40
C SER A 294 -8.11 16.03 -40.88
N GLY A 295 -8.67 17.21 -41.16
CA GLY A 295 -10.06 17.55 -40.85
C GLY A 295 -10.28 18.00 -39.40
N LEU A 296 -11.48 17.77 -38.85
CA LEU A 296 -11.86 18.24 -37.51
C LEU A 296 -11.05 17.56 -36.39
N ILE A 297 -10.58 16.34 -36.64
CA ILE A 297 -9.83 15.53 -35.67
C ILE A 297 -8.42 16.08 -35.47
N ALA A 298 -7.92 16.92 -36.39
CA ALA A 298 -6.60 17.54 -36.31
C ALA A 298 -6.37 18.38 -35.04
N GLU A 299 -7.45 18.86 -34.40
CA GLU A 299 -7.37 19.56 -33.11
C GLU A 299 -6.66 18.72 -32.04
N LEU A 300 -6.83 17.38 -32.06
CA LEU A 300 -6.14 16.46 -31.15
C LEU A 300 -4.62 16.52 -31.28
N VAL A 301 -4.09 16.78 -32.48
CA VAL A 301 -2.64 16.95 -32.69
C VAL A 301 -2.15 18.19 -31.94
N GLY A 302 -2.96 19.25 -31.90
CA GLY A 302 -2.67 20.45 -31.10
C GLY A 302 -2.63 20.18 -29.60
N HIS A 303 -3.56 19.36 -29.10
CA HIS A 303 -3.56 18.95 -27.70
C HIS A 303 -2.35 18.09 -27.34
N LEU A 304 -2.00 17.11 -28.18
CA LEU A 304 -0.79 16.30 -28.01
C LEU A 304 0.49 17.16 -28.09
N ALA A 305 0.54 18.12 -29.01
CA ALA A 305 1.65 19.06 -29.13
C ALA A 305 1.83 19.88 -27.85
N SER A 306 0.73 20.36 -27.27
CA SER A 306 0.72 21.10 -26.01
C SER A 306 1.28 20.26 -24.86
N LEU A 307 0.86 19.00 -24.74
CA LEU A 307 1.41 18.07 -23.74
C LEU A 307 2.92 17.90 -23.91
N LEU A 308 3.38 17.57 -25.11
CA LEU A 308 4.81 17.35 -25.38
C LEU A 308 5.64 18.61 -25.12
N MET A 309 5.11 19.78 -25.47
CA MET A 309 5.77 21.05 -25.16
C MET A 309 5.92 21.22 -23.64
N GLN A 310 4.86 20.97 -22.87
CA GLN A 310 4.90 21.07 -21.42
C GLN A 310 5.89 20.07 -20.80
N LEU A 311 5.90 18.82 -21.29
CA LEU A 311 6.88 17.81 -20.88
C LEU A 311 8.32 18.26 -21.16
N ASN A 312 8.60 18.86 -22.32
CA ASN A 312 9.95 19.32 -22.65
C ASN A 312 10.39 20.52 -21.80
N ILE A 313 9.47 21.45 -21.49
CA ILE A 313 9.73 22.58 -20.59
C ILE A 313 10.16 22.05 -19.22
N TRP A 314 9.38 21.14 -18.65
CA TRP A 314 9.67 20.58 -17.33
C TRP A 314 10.91 19.69 -17.31
N ARG A 315 11.12 18.86 -18.34
CA ARG A 315 12.36 18.08 -18.50
C ARG A 315 13.60 18.96 -18.38
N ARG A 316 13.66 20.06 -19.14
CA ARG A 316 14.81 20.98 -19.14
C ARG A 316 14.90 21.75 -17.82
N GLY A 317 13.76 22.11 -17.23
CA GLY A 317 13.72 22.77 -15.93
C GLY A 317 14.25 21.90 -14.79
N LEU A 318 13.86 20.63 -14.75
CA LEU A 318 14.21 19.68 -13.69
C LEU A 318 15.65 19.15 -13.81
N ALA A 319 16.29 19.31 -14.97
CA ALA A 319 17.64 18.76 -15.23
C ALA A 319 18.76 19.44 -14.43
N GLN A 320 18.56 20.69 -13.99
CA GLN A 320 19.59 21.41 -13.22
C GLN A 320 19.40 21.19 -11.72
N GLU A 321 20.50 20.91 -11.03
CA GLU A 321 20.55 20.89 -9.57
C GLU A 321 20.28 22.30 -9.01
N ARG A 322 19.52 22.37 -7.91
CA ARG A 322 19.13 23.65 -7.30
C ARG A 322 19.31 23.62 -5.79
N PRO A 323 19.52 24.78 -5.16
CA PRO A 323 19.38 24.92 -3.71
C PRO A 323 18.01 24.43 -3.24
N LEU A 324 17.95 23.90 -2.02
CA LEU A 324 16.74 23.22 -1.50
C LEU A 324 15.48 24.11 -1.53
N GLU A 325 15.63 25.40 -1.20
CA GLU A 325 14.52 26.35 -1.19
C GLU A 325 13.89 26.58 -2.57
N GLU A 326 14.68 26.48 -3.64
CA GLU A 326 14.20 26.66 -5.02
C GLU A 326 13.36 25.49 -5.52
N TRP A 327 13.40 24.35 -4.82
CA TRP A 327 12.56 23.19 -5.11
C TRP A 327 11.13 23.33 -4.55
N LEU A 328 10.88 24.22 -3.58
CA LEU A 328 9.57 24.38 -2.95
C LEU A 328 8.42 24.60 -3.94
N PRO A 329 8.47 25.57 -4.88
CA PRO A 329 7.35 25.83 -5.78
C PRO A 329 7.16 24.75 -6.84
N VAL A 330 8.20 23.97 -7.15
CA VAL A 330 8.24 23.02 -8.27
C VAL A 330 7.10 22.02 -8.22
N CYS A 331 6.81 21.46 -7.04
CA CYS A 331 5.74 20.48 -6.89
C CYS A 331 4.37 21.04 -7.27
N ARG A 332 4.01 22.18 -6.69
CA ARG A 332 2.73 22.84 -6.95
C ARG A 332 2.60 23.27 -8.41
N ASP A 333 3.65 23.83 -8.97
CA ASP A 333 3.64 24.30 -10.36
C ASP A 333 3.47 23.12 -11.33
N MET A 334 4.18 22.01 -11.11
CA MET A 334 3.99 20.78 -11.91
C MET A 334 2.59 20.21 -11.76
N LEU A 335 2.05 20.18 -10.54
CA LEU A 335 0.69 19.69 -10.29
C LEU A 335 -0.35 20.49 -11.09
N ASN A 336 -0.25 21.82 -11.06
CA ASN A 336 -1.14 22.71 -11.79
C ASN A 336 -0.97 22.62 -13.30
N ASP A 337 0.26 22.35 -13.78
CA ASP A 337 0.55 22.29 -15.20
C ASP A 337 0.06 21.00 -15.86
N PHE A 338 0.17 19.86 -15.17
CA PHE A 338 -0.14 18.54 -15.73
C PHE A 338 -1.48 17.97 -15.31
N PHE A 339 -2.08 18.40 -14.19
CA PHE A 339 -3.30 17.78 -13.68
C PHE A 339 -4.43 18.80 -13.58
N LEU A 340 -5.64 18.37 -13.99
CA LEU A 340 -6.88 19.06 -13.70
C LEU A 340 -7.57 18.33 -12.53
N PRO A 341 -7.54 18.87 -11.30
CA PRO A 341 -8.00 18.17 -10.12
C PRO A 341 -9.50 17.83 -10.19
N ASP A 342 -9.85 16.68 -9.63
CA ASP A 342 -11.21 16.24 -9.33
C ASP A 342 -11.39 15.95 -7.84
N ALA A 343 -12.61 15.66 -7.40
CA ALA A 343 -12.92 15.47 -5.98
C ALA A 343 -12.11 14.33 -5.31
N ASP A 344 -11.72 13.30 -6.08
CA ASP A 344 -11.00 12.14 -5.56
C ASP A 344 -9.48 12.36 -5.56
N THR A 345 -8.97 13.18 -6.49
CA THR A 345 -7.53 13.48 -6.65
C THR A 345 -7.07 14.70 -5.87
N GLU A 346 -7.95 15.62 -5.49
CA GLU A 346 -7.60 16.79 -4.67
C GLU A 346 -6.88 16.40 -3.37
N ALA A 347 -7.39 15.37 -2.68
CA ALA A 347 -6.78 14.85 -1.46
C ALA A 347 -5.38 14.26 -1.73
N ALA A 348 -5.24 13.48 -2.80
CA ALA A 348 -3.96 12.88 -3.19
C ALA A 348 -2.93 13.94 -3.62
N MET A 349 -3.34 14.97 -4.37
CA MET A 349 -2.47 16.08 -4.76
C MET A 349 -2.02 16.89 -3.54
N THR A 350 -2.92 17.13 -2.59
CA THR A 350 -2.58 17.77 -1.31
C THR A 350 -1.55 16.97 -0.52
N LEU A 351 -1.68 15.63 -0.52
CA LEU A 351 -0.70 14.75 0.12
C LEU A 351 0.69 14.89 -0.54
N ILE A 352 0.78 14.95 -1.87
CA ILE A 352 2.07 15.19 -2.57
C ILE A 352 2.68 16.52 -2.10
N GLU A 353 1.90 17.60 -2.10
CA GLU A 353 2.41 18.92 -1.67
C GLU A 353 2.91 18.90 -0.23
N GLN A 354 2.17 18.24 0.68
CA GLN A 354 2.55 18.12 2.10
C GLN A 354 3.87 17.37 2.27
N GLN A 355 4.02 16.21 1.62
CA GLN A 355 5.23 15.40 1.73
C GLN A 355 6.42 16.11 1.08
N TRP A 356 6.22 16.75 -0.08
CA TRP A 356 7.25 17.55 -0.73
C TRP A 356 7.74 18.70 0.16
N GLN A 357 6.81 19.44 0.77
CA GLN A 357 7.13 20.52 1.68
C GLN A 357 7.86 20.02 2.93
N ALA A 358 7.46 18.87 3.48
CA ALA A 358 8.11 18.27 4.65
C ALA A 358 9.56 17.87 4.36
N ILE A 359 9.81 17.18 3.24
CA ILE A 359 11.16 16.77 2.81
C ILE A 359 12.08 17.98 2.70
N ILE A 360 11.61 19.04 2.04
CA ILE A 360 12.42 20.25 1.86
C ILE A 360 12.60 20.97 3.21
N ALA A 361 11.56 21.13 4.02
CA ALA A 361 11.67 21.81 5.31
C ALA A 361 12.68 21.14 6.24
N GLU A 362 12.75 19.80 6.25
CA GLU A 362 13.73 19.04 7.01
C GLU A 362 15.18 19.31 6.55
N GLY A 363 15.41 19.34 5.23
CA GLY A 363 16.73 19.65 4.70
C GLY A 363 17.15 21.12 4.92
N VAL A 364 16.22 22.07 4.87
CA VAL A 364 16.48 23.48 5.21
C VAL A 364 16.80 23.61 6.71
N ALA A 365 16.05 22.94 7.58
CA ALA A 365 16.28 22.98 9.02
C ALA A 365 17.65 22.37 9.42
N ALA A 366 18.16 21.43 8.62
CA ALA A 366 19.50 20.88 8.77
C ALA A 366 20.61 21.77 8.18
N GLU A 367 20.28 22.95 7.63
CA GLU A 367 21.20 23.89 7.00
C GLU A 367 22.03 23.27 5.86
N TYR A 368 21.41 22.40 5.04
CA TYR A 368 22.09 21.80 3.89
C TYR A 368 22.41 22.87 2.83
N GLY A 369 23.71 23.15 2.63
CA GLY A 369 24.17 24.27 1.79
C GLY A 369 24.44 23.95 0.32
N ASP A 370 24.62 22.68 -0.03
CA ASP A 370 24.90 22.28 -1.42
C ASP A 370 23.62 22.18 -2.26
N ALA A 371 23.77 22.25 -3.58
CA ALA A 371 22.65 22.00 -4.48
C ALA A 371 22.20 20.53 -4.41
N VAL A 372 20.91 20.30 -4.62
CA VAL A 372 20.31 18.96 -4.58
C VAL A 372 19.75 18.60 -5.96
N PRO A 373 20.07 17.40 -6.48
CA PRO A 373 19.48 16.88 -7.71
C PRO A 373 18.04 16.40 -7.48
N ILE A 374 17.21 16.48 -8.51
CA ILE A 374 15.80 16.07 -8.46
C ILE A 374 15.62 14.59 -8.09
N SER A 375 16.57 13.73 -8.46
CA SER A 375 16.54 12.29 -8.16
C SER A 375 16.45 12.00 -6.67
N LEU A 376 17.14 12.77 -5.83
CA LEU A 376 17.14 12.59 -4.38
C LEU A 376 15.77 12.94 -3.79
N LEU A 377 15.17 14.05 -4.21
CA LEU A 377 13.84 14.46 -3.75
C LEU A 377 12.75 13.52 -4.25
N ARG A 378 12.87 13.04 -5.51
CA ARG A 378 11.96 12.04 -6.09
C ARG A 378 11.98 10.74 -5.30
N ASP A 379 13.17 10.21 -5.03
CA ASP A 379 13.31 8.89 -4.40
C ASP A 379 12.81 8.93 -2.95
N GLU A 380 13.09 10.02 -2.21
CA GLU A 380 12.55 10.24 -0.86
C GLU A 380 11.02 10.42 -0.89
N LEU A 381 10.49 11.21 -1.82
CA LEU A 381 9.04 11.38 -1.98
C LEU A 381 8.35 10.04 -2.27
N ALA A 382 8.93 9.24 -3.18
CA ALA A 382 8.41 7.91 -3.49
C ALA A 382 8.40 7.01 -2.24
N GLN A 383 9.48 7.03 -1.45
CA GLN A 383 9.58 6.26 -0.22
C GLN A 383 8.54 6.69 0.83
N ARG A 384 8.33 7.99 1.05
CA ARG A 384 7.31 8.49 1.99
C ARG A 384 5.90 8.12 1.55
N LEU A 385 5.59 8.27 0.26
CA LEU A 385 4.29 7.90 -0.29
C LEU A 385 4.03 6.38 -0.26
N ASP A 386 5.08 5.56 -0.24
CA ASP A 386 4.98 4.10 -0.05
C ASP A 386 4.74 3.70 1.42
N GLN A 387 5.12 4.55 2.37
CA GLN A 387 4.93 4.33 3.80
C GLN A 387 3.61 4.91 4.34
N GLU A 388 3.04 5.91 3.64
CA GLU A 388 1.74 6.46 3.99
C GLU A 388 0.61 5.45 3.69
N THR A 389 -0.12 5.12 4.74
CA THR A 389 -1.30 4.24 4.68
C THR A 389 -2.55 5.08 4.53
N TYR A 390 -3.42 4.70 3.59
CA TYR A 390 -4.72 5.33 3.36
C TYR A 390 -5.87 4.52 3.97
#